data_AF-A0A0D2MBC0-F1
#
_entry.id   AF-A0A0D2MBC0-F1
#
_cell.length_a   1.000
_cell.length_b   1.000
_cell.length_c   1.000
_cell.angle_alpha   90.00
_cell.angle_beta   90.00
_cell.angle_gamma   90.00
#
_symmetry.space_group_name_H-M   'P 1'
#
loop_
_entity.id
_entity.type
_entity.pdbx_description
1 polymer ?
#
loop_
_entity_poly.entity_id
_entity_poly.type
_entity_poly.pdbx_seq_one_letter_code
_entity_poly.pdbx_strand_id
1 'polypeptide(L)'
;MLAKAVATECGCSFFNVSSASLASKYRGESERMVRCLFELARAYSPSVIFIDEIDSLCTQRGAEGEHEASRRVKSELLVQIDGCNSQEGEERQHVVVLAATNFPWDIDEALRRRLEKRIYIPLPGADEREELLKINLKGIDVDPGVEFSAVTKRLDGYSGDDITNICRDAAMNGMRRRIAGKTPSEIREMSKDAMKEPVTQDDFLQAIGKINPSVGEKDILRHENWLKEYGSVQLSTITGMPPRVVGAAQAGGLGGFLETIPPITRFFAGSIFVLALAHYVGLLNPVSIALVWPEVYGHYQVWRLLTCHTFMAFSMGFVFNMVFLIKYGGSLETEVFRFNPADYLFMLICGGVFLMTVPPLVGKPLYFTTGPLVLMMVYVWSRNFPDVPVNIYGLFTIQSFYLPFAFVAMTIVFGGSPIPDLFGIAAGHIWYFFTDLYPRSSGRNLLKTPKLLTSWVSNMGVGPPPTVEEQQQRGVFRGRGQRLGTQ
;
A
#
# COMPACT_ATOMS: atom_id res chain seq x y z
N MET A 1 17.94 5.81 -5.45
CA MET A 1 17.05 7.00 -5.40
C MET A 1 15.98 6.92 -4.31
N LEU A 2 15.36 5.75 -4.07
CA LEU A 2 14.26 5.58 -3.11
C LEU A 2 14.61 5.99 -1.66
N ALA A 3 15.73 5.53 -1.11
CA ALA A 3 16.11 5.80 0.28
C ALA A 3 16.27 7.30 0.58
N LYS A 4 16.81 8.06 -0.38
CA LYS A 4 16.96 9.52 -0.26
C LYS A 4 15.61 10.24 -0.32
N ALA A 5 14.69 9.76 -1.16
CA ALA A 5 13.33 10.30 -1.22
C ALA A 5 12.57 10.07 0.09
N VAL A 6 12.66 8.86 0.65
CA VAL A 6 12.07 8.52 1.96
C VAL A 6 12.56 9.46 3.05
N ALA A 7 13.88 9.68 3.16
CA ALA A 7 14.43 10.59 4.16
C ALA A 7 13.96 12.04 3.97
N THR A 8 13.83 12.49 2.72
CA THR A 8 13.38 13.86 2.40
C THR A 8 11.90 14.05 2.75
N GLU A 9 11.04 13.12 2.39
CA GLU A 9 9.60 13.16 2.69
C GLU A 9 9.31 13.01 4.18
N CYS A 10 10.12 12.23 4.90
CA CYS A 10 9.99 12.06 6.34
C CYS A 10 10.64 13.18 7.16
N GLY A 11 11.43 14.07 6.55
CA GLY A 11 12.18 15.11 7.28
C GLY A 11 13.25 14.55 8.22
N CYS A 12 13.82 13.39 7.91
CA CYS A 12 14.81 12.69 8.75
C CYS A 12 16.25 12.94 8.29
N SER A 13 17.20 12.84 9.21
CA SER A 13 18.64 12.89 8.90
C SER A 13 19.04 11.68 8.03
N PHE A 14 19.71 11.90 6.89
CA PHE A 14 20.08 10.84 5.96
C PHE A 14 21.60 10.59 5.94
N PHE A 15 22.01 9.39 6.32
CA PHE A 15 23.39 8.93 6.26
C PHE A 15 23.55 7.97 5.08
N ASN A 16 24.22 8.42 4.02
CA ASN A 16 24.54 7.57 2.86
C ASN A 16 25.93 6.98 3.03
N VAL A 17 26.04 5.65 3.09
CA VAL A 17 27.31 4.95 3.27
C VAL A 17 27.44 3.88 2.19
N SER A 18 28.51 3.98 1.40
CA SER A 18 28.92 2.91 0.51
C SER A 18 29.71 1.86 1.30
N SER A 19 29.51 0.60 0.95
CA SER A 19 30.28 -0.53 1.47
C SER A 19 31.80 -0.33 1.40
N ALA A 20 32.31 0.30 0.34
CA ALA A 20 33.73 0.63 0.19
C ALA A 20 34.24 1.64 1.22
N SER A 21 33.39 2.54 1.70
CA SER A 21 33.77 3.56 2.69
C SER A 21 34.02 2.97 4.08
N LEU A 22 33.43 1.82 4.38
CA LEU A 22 33.60 1.11 5.65
C LEU A 22 34.83 0.20 5.67
N ALA A 23 35.57 0.08 4.56
CA ALA A 23 36.76 -0.74 4.46
C ALA A 23 38.03 0.13 4.57
N SER A 24 38.78 0.00 5.67
CA SER A 24 40.12 0.58 5.84
C SER A 24 41.21 -0.49 5.90
N LYS A 25 42.42 -0.12 5.46
CA LYS A 25 43.66 -0.90 5.60
C LYS A 25 44.17 -0.94 7.05
N TYR A 26 43.83 0.05 7.86
CA TYR A 26 44.31 0.15 9.23
C TYR A 26 43.46 -0.71 10.18
N ARG A 27 44.14 -1.54 10.97
CA ARG A 27 43.48 -2.51 11.87
C ARG A 27 42.63 -1.79 12.92
N GLY A 28 41.31 -2.06 12.91
CA GLY A 28 40.35 -1.55 13.89
C GLY A 28 39.71 -0.20 13.54
N GLU A 29 40.17 0.48 12.49
CA GLU A 29 39.59 1.76 12.06
C GLU A 29 38.18 1.58 11.47
N SER A 30 37.99 0.54 10.67
CA SER A 30 36.69 0.18 10.08
C SER A 30 35.62 -0.09 11.15
N GLU A 31 35.96 -0.81 12.22
CA GLU A 31 35.06 -1.11 13.35
C GLU A 31 34.66 0.19 14.07
N ARG A 32 35.63 1.08 14.32
CA ARG A 32 35.39 2.38 14.93
C ARG A 32 34.49 3.27 14.06
N MET A 33 34.66 3.21 12.74
CA MET A 33 33.83 3.96 11.81
C MET A 33 32.37 3.51 11.85
N VAL A 34 32.12 2.20 11.90
CA VAL A 34 30.77 1.65 12.08
C VAL A 34 30.17 2.11 13.41
N ARG A 35 30.90 2.04 14.53
CA ARG A 35 30.41 2.55 15.82
C ARG A 35 30.05 4.03 15.76
N CYS A 36 30.96 4.84 15.24
CA CYS A 36 30.78 6.28 15.14
C CYS A 36 29.59 6.64 14.24
N LEU A 37 29.38 5.93 13.12
CA LEU A 37 28.22 6.11 12.25
C LEU A 37 26.90 5.93 13.01
N PHE A 38 26.79 4.84 13.78
CA PHE A 38 25.57 4.55 14.55
C PHE A 38 25.40 5.50 15.74
N GLU A 39 26.47 5.92 16.41
CA GLU A 39 26.43 6.94 17.46
C GLU A 39 25.95 8.29 16.93
N LEU A 40 26.46 8.72 15.77
CA LEU A 40 26.00 9.94 15.10
C LEU A 40 24.54 9.82 14.66
N ALA A 41 24.14 8.70 14.06
CA ALA A 41 22.77 8.46 13.65
C ALA A 41 21.78 8.50 14.83
N ARG A 42 22.19 7.97 15.99
CA ARG A 42 21.44 8.05 17.24
C ARG A 42 21.34 9.48 17.78
N ALA A 43 22.44 10.24 17.73
CA ALA A 43 22.47 11.64 18.16
C ALA A 43 21.59 12.56 17.27
N TYR A 44 21.50 12.28 15.97
CA TYR A 44 20.69 13.03 14.99
C TYR A 44 19.31 12.39 14.71
N SER A 45 18.77 11.63 15.66
CA SER A 45 17.44 11.00 15.52
C SER A 45 16.33 12.05 15.37
N PRO A 46 15.32 11.84 14.49
CA PRO A 46 15.09 10.66 13.64
C PRO A 46 16.04 10.60 12.44
N SER A 47 16.58 9.41 12.17
CA SER A 47 17.59 9.22 11.13
C SER A 47 17.45 7.92 10.33
N VAL A 48 17.95 7.95 9.10
CA VAL A 48 17.98 6.83 8.17
C VAL A 48 19.42 6.59 7.75
N ILE A 49 19.92 5.39 8.00
CA ILE A 49 21.22 4.92 7.51
C ILE A 49 20.96 4.10 6.25
N PHE A 50 21.49 4.53 5.11
CA PHE A 50 21.44 3.80 3.85
C PHE A 50 22.79 3.18 3.53
N ILE A 51 22.82 1.86 3.39
CA ILE A 51 24.00 1.08 3.02
C ILE A 51 23.79 0.51 1.62
N ASP A 52 24.54 1.04 0.66
CA ASP A 52 24.51 0.55 -0.73
C ASP A 52 25.50 -0.61 -0.93
N GLU A 53 25.14 -1.54 -1.81
CA GLU A 53 25.94 -2.73 -2.15
C GLU A 53 26.39 -3.51 -0.91
N ILE A 54 25.45 -3.83 -0.01
CA ILE A 54 25.78 -4.49 1.27
C ILE A 54 26.39 -5.88 1.10
N ASP A 55 26.14 -6.52 -0.05
CA ASP A 55 26.73 -7.80 -0.45
C ASP A 55 28.26 -7.77 -0.49
N SER A 56 28.89 -6.63 -0.79
CA SER A 56 30.35 -6.54 -0.84
C SER A 56 31.01 -6.61 0.54
N LEU A 57 30.29 -6.23 1.62
CA LEU A 57 30.73 -6.36 3.00
C LEU A 57 30.26 -7.65 3.68
N CYS A 58 29.13 -8.21 3.23
CA CYS A 58 28.40 -9.23 3.96
C CYS A 58 28.24 -10.55 3.21
N THR A 59 29.24 -10.93 2.42
CA THR A 59 29.32 -12.23 1.76
C THR A 59 29.24 -13.40 2.74
N GLN A 60 28.83 -14.57 2.25
CA GLN A 60 28.62 -15.77 3.06
C GLN A 60 29.91 -16.16 3.83
N ARG A 61 29.76 -16.50 5.11
CA ARG A 61 30.88 -16.89 5.97
C ARG A 61 31.59 -18.12 5.40
N GLY A 62 32.90 -18.02 5.20
CA GLY A 62 33.72 -19.18 4.79
C GLY A 62 33.99 -19.28 3.29
N ALA A 63 33.68 -18.25 2.49
CA ALA A 63 34.28 -18.12 1.16
C ALA A 63 35.82 -18.08 1.30
N GLU A 64 36.52 -18.97 0.61
CA GLU A 64 37.99 -19.00 0.59
C GLU A 64 38.51 -17.62 0.14
N GLY A 65 39.19 -16.90 1.03
CA GLY A 65 39.73 -15.56 0.76
C GLY A 65 39.14 -14.40 1.57
N GLU A 66 38.17 -14.63 2.46
CA GLU A 66 37.61 -13.56 3.30
C GLU A 66 38.64 -13.01 4.32
N HIS A 67 38.98 -11.72 4.20
CA HIS A 67 39.95 -11.08 5.09
C HIS A 67 39.36 -10.90 6.51
N GLU A 68 40.16 -11.21 7.55
CA GLU A 68 39.84 -10.98 8.97
C GLU A 68 39.33 -9.56 9.31
N ALA A 69 39.66 -8.55 8.49
CA ALA A 69 39.13 -7.19 8.65
C ALA A 69 37.64 -7.11 8.31
N SER A 70 37.21 -7.74 7.21
CA SER A 70 35.80 -7.76 6.77
C SER A 70 34.91 -8.47 7.80
N ARG A 71 35.37 -9.61 8.34
CA ARG A 71 34.66 -10.37 9.38
C ARG A 71 34.36 -9.55 10.63
N ARG A 72 35.31 -8.71 11.05
CA ARG A 72 35.15 -7.86 12.23
C ARG A 72 34.21 -6.68 11.97
N VAL A 73 34.30 -6.06 10.79
CA VAL A 73 33.33 -5.01 10.36
C VAL A 73 31.92 -5.56 10.31
N LYS A 74 31.73 -6.74 9.71
CA LYS A 74 30.45 -7.44 9.67
C LYS A 74 29.94 -7.74 11.08
N SER A 75 30.79 -8.26 11.97
CA SER A 75 30.40 -8.55 13.35
C SER A 75 29.97 -7.28 14.10
N GLU A 76 30.71 -6.18 13.94
CA GLU A 76 30.37 -4.88 14.54
C GLU A 76 29.04 -4.33 13.97
N LEU A 77 28.84 -4.39 12.65
CA LEU A 77 27.60 -3.96 12.00
C LEU A 77 26.38 -4.73 12.55
N LEU A 78 26.52 -6.04 12.73
CA LEU A 78 25.46 -6.89 13.30
C LEU A 78 25.13 -6.49 14.75
N VAL A 79 26.14 -6.21 15.58
CA VAL A 79 25.96 -5.75 16.97
C VAL A 79 25.27 -4.38 17.00
N GLN A 80 25.65 -3.45 16.14
CA GLN A 80 25.05 -2.11 16.10
C GLN A 80 23.59 -2.13 15.64
N ILE A 81 23.25 -2.99 14.66
CA ILE A 81 21.86 -3.18 14.20
C ILE A 81 21.00 -3.76 15.34
N ASP A 82 21.50 -4.75 16.09
CA ASP A 82 20.78 -5.29 17.25
C ASP A 82 20.59 -4.25 18.36
N GLY A 83 21.60 -3.40 18.58
CA GLY A 83 21.52 -2.29 19.53
C GLY A 83 20.42 -1.28 19.19
N CYS A 84 20.15 -1.04 17.90
CA CYS A 84 19.02 -0.22 17.46
C CYS A 84 17.66 -0.89 17.71
N ASN A 85 17.59 -2.22 17.68
CA ASN A 85 16.36 -2.98 17.88
C ASN A 85 16.00 -3.19 19.38
N SER A 86 16.95 -2.97 20.30
CA SER A 86 16.85 -3.39 21.70
C SER A 86 16.58 -2.27 22.72
N GLN A 87 16.35 -1.02 22.27
CA GLN A 87 16.09 0.10 23.20
C GLN A 87 14.64 0.07 23.72
N GLU A 88 14.45 -0.57 24.87
CA GLU A 88 13.23 -0.45 25.70
C GLU A 88 13.42 0.71 26.72
N GLY A 89 12.84 1.88 26.42
CA GLY A 89 12.90 3.07 27.29
C GLY A 89 12.19 4.29 26.68
N GLU A 90 11.97 5.34 27.49
CA GLU A 90 11.15 6.53 27.18
C GLU A 90 11.71 7.43 26.06
N GLU A 91 12.96 7.25 25.65
CA GLU A 91 13.59 7.95 24.51
C GLU A 91 13.92 6.95 23.39
N ARG A 92 12.91 6.51 22.64
CA ARG A 92 13.15 5.69 21.44
C ARG A 92 13.89 6.52 20.40
N GLN A 93 15.19 6.26 20.22
CA GLN A 93 15.94 6.80 19.11
C GLN A 93 15.48 6.09 17.83
N HIS A 94 14.72 6.79 17.00
CA HIS A 94 14.22 6.31 15.72
C HIS A 94 15.37 6.30 14.69
N VAL A 95 16.13 5.20 14.63
CA VAL A 95 17.16 4.96 13.61
C VAL A 95 16.70 3.80 12.74
N VAL A 96 16.55 4.03 11.43
CA VAL A 96 16.17 3.00 10.46
C VAL A 96 17.35 2.68 9.56
N VAL A 97 17.68 1.39 9.43
CA VAL A 97 18.72 0.93 8.50
C VAL A 97 18.06 0.42 7.22
N LEU A 98 18.40 1.04 6.09
CA LEU A 98 18.02 0.62 4.75
C LEU A 98 19.27 0.05 4.06
N ALA A 99 19.16 -1.13 3.48
CA ALA A 99 20.25 -1.77 2.74
C ALA A 99 19.79 -2.11 1.32
N ALA A 100 20.66 -1.92 0.34
CA ALA A 100 20.45 -2.32 -1.05
C ALA A 100 21.49 -3.37 -1.47
N THR A 101 21.06 -4.33 -2.30
CA THR A 101 21.92 -5.37 -2.85
C THR A 101 21.39 -5.85 -4.21
N ASN A 102 22.31 -6.27 -5.07
CA ASN A 102 21.98 -6.97 -6.33
C ASN A 102 22.12 -8.50 -6.20
N PHE A 103 22.75 -8.99 -5.13
CA PHE A 103 23.09 -10.39 -4.92
C PHE A 103 22.53 -10.88 -3.57
N PRO A 104 21.19 -10.94 -3.41
CA PRO A 104 20.58 -11.26 -2.12
C PRO A 104 20.86 -12.69 -1.62
N TRP A 105 21.25 -13.61 -2.51
CA TRP A 105 21.68 -14.96 -2.18
C TRP A 105 23.07 -15.03 -1.52
N ASP A 106 23.93 -14.03 -1.73
CA ASP A 106 25.27 -13.99 -1.15
C ASP A 106 25.29 -13.42 0.28
N ILE A 107 24.13 -12.94 0.76
CA ILE A 107 23.98 -12.39 2.10
C ILE A 107 23.96 -13.49 3.16
N ASP A 108 24.87 -13.37 4.13
CA ASP A 108 24.93 -14.26 5.30
C ASP A 108 23.63 -14.29 6.11
N GLU A 109 23.30 -15.46 6.65
CA GLU A 109 22.06 -15.72 7.40
C GLU A 109 21.92 -14.78 8.61
N ALA A 110 23.01 -14.47 9.30
CA ALA A 110 23.01 -13.59 10.46
C ALA A 110 22.55 -12.16 10.14
N LEU A 111 22.90 -11.65 8.96
CA LEU A 111 22.45 -10.34 8.49
C LEU A 111 21.03 -10.43 7.93
N ARG A 112 20.73 -11.50 7.18
CA ARG A 112 19.39 -11.80 6.68
C ARG A 112 18.36 -11.71 7.80
N ARG A 113 18.62 -12.35 8.95
CA ARG A 113 17.71 -12.36 10.11
C ARG A 113 17.45 -10.96 10.70
N ARG A 114 18.44 -10.06 10.68
CA ARG A 114 18.35 -8.70 11.21
C ARG A 114 17.67 -7.72 10.24
N LEU A 115 17.78 -8.00 8.94
CA LEU A 115 17.01 -7.32 7.90
C LEU A 115 15.63 -7.97 7.79
N GLU A 116 14.75 -7.62 8.73
CA GLU A 116 13.42 -8.21 8.89
C GLU A 116 12.53 -7.98 7.66
N LYS A 117 12.62 -6.80 7.05
CA LYS A 117 11.84 -6.40 5.88
C LYS A 117 12.71 -6.45 4.63
N ARG A 118 12.38 -7.39 3.74
CA ARG A 118 13.05 -7.65 2.46
C ARG A 118 12.04 -7.36 1.35
N ILE A 119 12.36 -6.38 0.52
CA ILE A 119 11.49 -5.82 -0.51
C ILE A 119 12.19 -6.03 -1.84
N TYR A 120 11.51 -6.69 -2.78
CA TYR A 120 11.99 -6.85 -4.15
C TYR A 120 11.51 -5.67 -5.00
N ILE A 121 12.43 -5.02 -5.70
CA ILE A 121 12.13 -3.94 -6.63
C ILE A 121 12.12 -4.54 -8.04
N PRO A 122 10.95 -4.72 -8.68
CA PRO A 122 10.87 -5.30 -10.01
C PRO A 122 11.30 -4.30 -11.10
N LEU A 123 11.44 -4.80 -12.34
CA LEU A 123 11.56 -3.95 -13.52
C LEU A 123 10.26 -3.14 -13.74
N PRO A 124 10.36 -1.95 -14.34
CA PRO A 124 9.20 -1.09 -14.51
C PRO A 124 8.18 -1.68 -15.49
N GLY A 125 6.90 -1.61 -15.13
CA GLY A 125 5.76 -1.98 -15.97
C GLY A 125 5.52 -0.99 -17.11
N ALA A 126 4.56 -1.30 -18.00
CA ALA A 126 4.31 -0.48 -19.20
C ALA A 126 3.99 1.00 -18.87
N ASP A 127 3.13 1.24 -17.89
CA ASP A 127 2.74 2.59 -17.47
C ASP A 127 3.89 3.33 -16.78
N GLU A 128 4.65 2.63 -15.90
CA GLU A 128 5.81 3.17 -15.20
C GLU A 128 6.93 3.56 -16.17
N ARG A 129 7.13 2.79 -17.26
CA ARG A 129 8.07 3.14 -18.33
C ARG A 129 7.67 4.43 -19.05
N GLU A 130 6.37 4.65 -19.26
CA GLU A 130 5.88 5.90 -19.85
C GLU A 130 6.14 7.10 -18.95
N GLU A 131 5.90 6.96 -17.65
CA GLU A 131 6.23 7.99 -16.66
C GLU A 131 7.73 8.26 -16.59
N LEU A 132 8.57 7.22 -16.62
CA LEU A 132 10.02 7.37 -16.64
C LEU A 132 10.50 8.13 -17.89
N LEU A 133 9.92 7.87 -19.06
CA LEU A 133 10.22 8.66 -20.27
C LEU A 133 9.86 10.14 -20.06
N LYS A 134 8.65 10.43 -19.55
CA LYS A 134 8.20 11.81 -19.29
C LYS A 134 9.09 12.54 -18.28
N ILE A 135 9.54 11.85 -17.23
CA ILE A 135 10.44 12.40 -16.22
C ILE A 135 11.81 12.72 -16.82
N ASN A 136 12.39 11.78 -17.58
CA ASN A 136 13.71 11.95 -18.18
C ASN A 136 13.74 12.99 -19.30
N LEU A 137 12.62 13.21 -19.98
CA LEU A 137 12.48 14.22 -21.04
C LEU A 137 12.05 15.59 -20.49
N LYS A 138 11.90 15.74 -19.18
CA LYS A 138 11.52 17.02 -18.57
C LYS A 138 12.59 18.08 -18.84
N GLY A 139 12.23 19.08 -19.64
CA GLY A 139 13.14 20.17 -20.04
C GLY A 139 13.89 19.91 -21.35
N ILE A 140 13.55 18.83 -22.07
CA ILE A 140 14.03 18.54 -23.44
C ILE A 140 12.89 18.86 -24.40
N ASP A 141 13.20 19.53 -25.51
CA ASP A 141 12.23 19.79 -26.57
C ASP A 141 11.95 18.48 -27.33
N VAL A 142 10.70 18.01 -27.28
CA VAL A 142 10.25 16.79 -27.95
C VAL A 142 9.21 17.16 -29.00
N ASP A 143 9.27 16.51 -30.15
CA ASP A 143 8.29 16.73 -31.22
C ASP A 143 6.87 16.30 -30.77
N PRO A 144 5.83 17.12 -30.99
CA PRO A 144 4.44 16.77 -30.64
C PRO A 144 3.91 15.48 -31.27
N GLY A 145 4.53 15.02 -32.37
CA GLY A 145 4.20 13.79 -33.06
C GLY A 145 4.74 12.51 -32.39
N VAL A 146 5.49 12.62 -31.29
CA VAL A 146 6.04 11.46 -30.59
C VAL A 146 4.97 10.73 -29.78
N GLU A 147 4.66 9.50 -30.19
CA GLU A 147 3.78 8.61 -29.44
C GLU A 147 4.57 7.81 -28.38
N PHE A 148 4.52 8.23 -27.12
CA PHE A 148 5.23 7.55 -26.02
C PHE A 148 4.78 6.09 -25.83
N SER A 149 3.49 5.79 -26.03
CA SER A 149 2.96 4.42 -25.93
C SER A 149 3.61 3.46 -26.95
N ALA A 150 3.89 3.95 -28.17
CA ALA A 150 4.57 3.15 -29.19
C ALA A 150 6.04 2.87 -28.82
N VAL A 151 6.70 3.83 -28.17
CA VAL A 151 8.07 3.69 -27.69
C VAL A 151 8.13 2.71 -26.51
N THR A 152 7.26 2.86 -25.51
CA THR A 152 7.27 2.00 -24.29
C THR A 152 6.98 0.54 -24.57
N LYS A 153 6.17 0.23 -25.60
CA LYS A 153 5.96 -1.16 -26.08
C LYS A 153 7.23 -1.85 -26.54
N ARG A 154 8.22 -1.08 -27.03
CA ARG A 154 9.53 -1.60 -27.47
C ARG A 154 10.57 -1.64 -26.35
N LEU A 155 10.27 -1.07 -25.19
CA LEU A 155 11.15 -0.99 -24.02
C LEU A 155 10.84 -2.09 -22.99
N ASP A 156 10.24 -3.20 -23.43
CA ASP A 156 9.96 -4.31 -22.52
C ASP A 156 11.24 -5.01 -22.08
N GLY A 157 11.39 -5.22 -20.77
CA GLY A 157 12.60 -5.77 -20.15
C GLY A 157 13.74 -4.76 -19.93
N TYR A 158 13.55 -3.47 -20.24
CA TYR A 158 14.56 -2.43 -19.97
C TYR A 158 14.49 -1.95 -18.52
N SER A 159 15.65 -1.71 -17.90
CA SER A 159 15.74 -1.10 -16.57
C SER A 159 15.54 0.42 -16.63
N GLY A 160 15.29 1.05 -15.48
CA GLY A 160 15.16 2.51 -15.41
C GLY A 160 16.41 3.26 -15.89
N ASP A 161 17.61 2.71 -15.65
CA ASP A 161 18.87 3.28 -16.13
C ASP A 161 19.02 3.10 -17.64
N ASP A 162 18.61 1.96 -18.20
CA ASP A 162 18.63 1.75 -19.65
C ASP A 162 17.70 2.76 -20.36
N ILE A 163 16.50 2.99 -19.83
CA ILE A 163 15.53 3.97 -20.35
C ILE A 163 16.11 5.39 -20.28
N THR A 164 16.80 5.72 -19.20
CA THR A 164 17.48 7.01 -19.04
C THR A 164 18.58 7.18 -20.08
N ASN A 165 19.36 6.13 -20.35
CA ASN A 165 20.38 6.13 -21.40
C ASN A 165 19.77 6.27 -22.80
N ILE A 166 18.63 5.64 -23.07
CA ILE A 166 17.89 5.80 -24.33
C ILE A 166 17.42 7.23 -24.52
N CYS A 167 16.85 7.85 -23.49
CA CYS A 167 16.44 9.25 -23.55
C CYS A 167 17.63 10.18 -23.82
N ARG A 168 18.76 9.92 -23.16
CA ARG A 168 19.99 10.69 -23.35
C ARG A 168 20.54 10.52 -24.77
N ASP A 169 20.58 9.30 -25.31
CA ASP A 169 21.07 9.05 -26.68
C ASP A 169 20.15 9.68 -27.73
N ALA A 170 18.82 9.55 -27.56
CA ALA A 170 17.82 10.17 -28.41
C ALA A 170 17.96 11.70 -28.41
N ALA A 171 18.16 12.32 -27.23
CA ALA A 171 18.39 13.76 -27.11
C ALA A 171 19.69 14.23 -27.79
N MET A 172 20.70 13.37 -27.90
CA MET A 172 21.95 13.69 -28.59
C MET A 172 21.89 13.47 -30.11
N ASN A 173 20.92 12.71 -30.62
CA ASN A 173 20.86 12.38 -32.06
C ASN A 173 20.62 13.61 -32.95
N GLY A 174 19.81 14.58 -32.50
CA GLY A 174 19.65 15.86 -33.20
C GLY A 174 20.97 16.63 -33.33
N MET A 175 21.75 16.70 -32.25
CA MET A 175 23.09 17.29 -32.29
C MET A 175 24.04 16.52 -33.23
N ARG A 176 24.04 15.18 -33.17
CA ARG A 176 24.88 14.32 -34.03
C ARG A 176 24.59 14.55 -35.52
N ARG A 177 23.32 14.70 -35.92
CA ARG A 177 22.94 15.04 -37.30
C ARG A 177 23.53 16.38 -37.76
N ARG A 178 23.52 17.39 -36.89
CA ARG A 178 24.00 18.74 -37.22
C ARG A 178 25.53 18.84 -37.31
N ILE A 179 26.23 17.96 -36.59
CA ILE A 179 27.69 17.88 -36.56
C ILE A 179 28.23 16.96 -37.67
N ALA A 180 27.44 15.97 -38.11
CA ALA A 180 27.83 15.04 -39.15
C ALA A 180 28.28 15.78 -40.43
N GLY A 181 29.52 15.54 -40.86
CA GLY A 181 30.11 16.15 -42.06
C GLY A 181 30.73 17.53 -41.89
N LYS A 182 30.78 18.08 -40.67
CA LYS A 182 31.43 19.37 -40.37
C LYS A 182 32.81 19.22 -39.73
N THR A 183 33.68 20.19 -39.97
CA THR A 183 35.01 20.29 -39.34
C THR A 183 34.92 20.83 -37.90
N PRO A 184 35.93 20.55 -37.03
CA PRO A 184 35.96 21.08 -35.66
C PRO A 184 35.85 22.61 -35.55
N SER A 185 36.35 23.33 -36.56
CA SER A 185 36.29 24.79 -36.64
C SER A 185 34.86 25.27 -36.91
N GLU A 186 34.16 24.65 -37.86
CA GLU A 186 32.77 24.97 -38.20
C GLU A 186 31.80 24.65 -37.06
N ILE A 187 32.07 23.60 -36.27
CA ILE A 187 31.26 23.23 -35.11
C ILE A 187 31.35 24.29 -34.00
N ARG A 188 32.52 24.95 -33.83
CA ARG A 188 32.72 26.00 -32.83
C ARG A 188 32.02 27.32 -33.17
N GLU A 189 31.81 27.60 -34.45
CA GLU A 189 31.12 28.81 -34.92
C GLU A 189 29.59 28.69 -34.88
N MET A 190 29.05 27.48 -34.66
CA MET A 190 27.61 27.28 -34.55
C MET A 190 27.04 27.87 -33.25
N SER A 191 25.91 28.59 -33.39
CA SER A 191 25.18 29.10 -32.24
C SER A 191 24.49 27.97 -31.46
N LYS A 192 24.35 28.15 -30.14
CA LYS A 192 23.68 27.16 -29.27
C LYS A 192 22.22 26.91 -29.67
N ASP A 193 21.55 27.89 -30.24
CA ASP A 193 20.16 27.75 -30.69
C ASP A 193 20.06 27.00 -32.02
N ALA A 194 21.09 27.07 -32.89
CA ALA A 194 21.15 26.25 -34.10
C ALA A 194 21.42 24.75 -33.83
N MET A 195 21.77 24.40 -32.58
CA MET A 195 21.94 23.02 -32.13
C MET A 195 20.68 22.44 -31.46
N LYS A 196 19.68 23.26 -31.15
CA LYS A 196 18.42 22.78 -30.56
C LYS A 196 17.49 22.30 -31.66
N GLU A 197 17.41 20.98 -31.81
CA GLU A 197 16.43 20.31 -32.65
C GLU A 197 15.55 19.45 -31.74
N PRO A 198 14.22 19.46 -31.92
CA PRO A 198 13.33 18.65 -31.11
C PRO A 198 13.62 17.16 -31.34
N VAL A 199 13.50 16.37 -30.27
CA VAL A 199 13.68 14.92 -30.34
C VAL A 199 12.48 14.30 -31.04
N THR A 200 12.73 13.54 -32.10
CA THR A 200 11.70 12.90 -32.92
C THR A 200 11.51 11.43 -32.55
N GLN A 201 10.46 10.80 -33.06
CA GLN A 201 10.20 9.37 -32.80
C GLN A 201 11.30 8.46 -33.38
N ASP A 202 11.90 8.85 -34.52
CA ASP A 202 13.00 8.11 -35.13
C ASP A 202 14.25 8.12 -34.25
N ASP A 203 14.50 9.21 -33.52
CA ASP A 203 15.62 9.30 -32.59
C ASP A 203 15.55 8.25 -31.47
N PHE A 204 14.34 7.98 -30.96
CA PHE A 204 14.10 6.92 -30.00
C PHE A 204 14.31 5.53 -30.61
N LEU A 205 13.83 5.31 -31.84
CA LEU A 205 14.02 4.03 -32.53
C LEU A 205 15.49 3.73 -32.81
N GLN A 206 16.26 4.74 -33.20
CA GLN A 206 17.71 4.63 -33.38
C GLN A 206 18.44 4.33 -32.06
N ALA A 207 18.03 4.98 -30.97
CA ALA A 207 18.61 4.73 -29.65
C ALA A 207 18.31 3.31 -29.16
N ILE A 208 17.07 2.83 -29.33
CA ILE A 208 16.66 1.45 -29.00
C ILE A 208 17.45 0.43 -29.83
N GLY A 209 17.76 0.74 -31.09
CA GLY A 209 18.58 -0.14 -31.93
C GLY A 209 20.04 -0.27 -31.48
N LYS A 210 20.54 0.67 -30.65
CA LYS A 210 21.93 0.70 -30.17
C LYS A 210 22.08 0.18 -28.74
N ILE A 211 21.10 0.43 -27.89
CA ILE A 211 21.14 0.14 -26.46
C ILE A 211 20.39 -1.15 -26.21
N ASN A 212 21.10 -2.18 -25.73
CA ASN A 212 20.51 -3.45 -25.32
C ASN A 212 20.06 -3.39 -23.85
N PRO A 213 19.05 -4.18 -23.45
CA PRO A 213 18.63 -4.28 -22.06
C PRO A 213 19.74 -4.89 -21.20
N SER A 214 19.92 -4.36 -19.99
CA SER A 214 20.99 -4.79 -19.08
C SER A 214 20.63 -6.02 -18.23
N VAL A 215 19.34 -6.39 -18.15
CA VAL A 215 18.85 -7.45 -17.26
C VAL A 215 18.28 -8.62 -18.07
N GLY A 216 18.74 -9.84 -17.78
CA GLY A 216 18.24 -11.06 -18.41
C GLY A 216 17.04 -11.66 -17.69
N GLU A 217 16.18 -12.37 -18.42
CA GLU A 217 15.00 -13.06 -17.86
C GLU A 217 15.38 -14.09 -16.77
N LYS A 218 16.51 -14.77 -16.93
CA LYS A 218 17.05 -15.72 -15.94
C LYS A 218 17.35 -15.05 -14.60
N ASP A 219 17.84 -13.82 -14.62
CA ASP A 219 18.17 -13.07 -13.41
C ASP A 219 16.90 -12.66 -12.69
N ILE A 220 15.87 -12.23 -13.42
CA ILE A 220 14.54 -11.92 -12.86
C ILE A 220 13.97 -13.15 -12.14
N LEU A 221 13.95 -14.30 -12.82
CA LEU A 221 13.46 -15.56 -12.24
C LEU A 221 14.25 -15.97 -10.99
N ARG A 222 15.57 -15.76 -10.99
CA ARG A 222 16.42 -16.03 -9.82
C ARG A 222 16.02 -15.18 -8.62
N HIS A 223 15.74 -13.89 -8.82
CA HIS A 223 15.30 -12.99 -7.76
C HIS A 223 13.89 -13.34 -7.26
N GLU A 224 12.97 -13.67 -8.15
CA GLU A 224 11.61 -14.10 -7.78
C GLU A 224 11.63 -15.38 -6.94
N ASN A 225 12.45 -16.36 -7.33
CA ASN A 225 12.59 -17.61 -6.59
C ASN A 225 13.19 -17.38 -5.20
N TRP A 226 14.22 -16.53 -5.10
CA TRP A 226 14.80 -16.15 -3.80
C TRP A 226 13.77 -15.44 -2.91
N LEU A 227 12.94 -14.56 -3.48
CA LEU A 227 11.88 -13.88 -2.71
C LEU A 227 10.77 -14.83 -2.28
N LYS A 228 10.41 -15.84 -3.08
CA LYS A 228 9.45 -16.88 -2.67
C LYS A 228 9.93 -17.65 -1.43
N GLU A 229 11.23 -17.88 -1.33
CA GLU A 229 11.83 -18.62 -0.22
C GLU A 229 12.10 -17.74 1.02
N TYR A 230 12.55 -16.50 0.81
CA TYR A 230 13.09 -15.66 1.89
C TYR A 230 12.43 -14.27 2.00
N GLY A 231 11.48 -13.94 1.16
CA GLY A 231 10.78 -12.65 1.19
C GLY A 231 9.89 -12.50 2.41
N SER A 232 9.94 -11.33 3.04
CA SER A 232 9.05 -10.98 4.17
C SER A 232 7.75 -10.32 3.72
N VAL A 233 7.70 -9.90 2.45
CA VAL A 233 6.58 -9.19 1.83
C VAL A 233 6.24 -9.95 0.56
N GLN A 234 5.02 -10.47 0.45
CA GLN A 234 4.56 -11.05 -0.82
C GLN A 234 4.66 -9.96 -1.90
N LEU A 235 5.16 -10.32 -3.09
CA LEU A 235 5.27 -9.46 -4.28
C LEU A 235 3.94 -8.72 -4.59
N SER A 236 2.81 -9.25 -4.11
CA SER A 236 1.46 -8.69 -4.17
C SER A 236 1.24 -7.41 -3.34
N THR A 237 2.16 -7.02 -2.46
CA THR A 237 2.12 -5.78 -1.65
C THR A 237 2.84 -4.62 -2.33
N ILE A 238 3.82 -4.87 -3.22
CA ILE A 238 4.66 -3.82 -3.84
C ILE A 238 4.02 -3.31 -5.14
N THR A 239 3.40 -4.21 -5.92
CA THR A 239 2.46 -3.83 -7.00
C THR A 239 1.14 -3.25 -6.47
N GLY A 240 0.97 -3.25 -5.15
CA GLY A 240 -0.17 -2.73 -4.42
C GLY A 240 0.24 -1.58 -3.50
N MET A 241 1.14 -0.69 -3.94
CA MET A 241 1.06 0.69 -3.45
C MET A 241 -0.41 1.09 -3.59
N PRO A 242 -1.09 1.63 -2.56
CA PRO A 242 -2.43 2.16 -2.77
C PRO A 242 -2.32 3.05 -4.00
N PRO A 243 -3.28 3.03 -4.96
CA PRO A 243 -3.35 4.14 -5.88
C PRO A 243 -3.30 5.36 -4.98
N ARG A 244 -2.20 6.13 -5.09
CA ARG A 244 -2.07 7.47 -4.52
C ARG A 244 -3.46 8.02 -4.71
N VAL A 245 -4.23 8.31 -3.65
CA VAL A 245 -5.63 8.75 -3.80
C VAL A 245 -5.54 9.84 -4.84
N VAL A 246 -5.92 9.49 -6.07
CA VAL A 246 -5.59 10.31 -7.21
C VAL A 246 -6.56 11.42 -6.94
N GLY A 247 -6.02 12.57 -6.49
CA GLY A 247 -6.85 13.73 -6.22
C GLY A 247 -7.78 13.85 -7.41
N ALA A 248 -9.08 14.04 -7.17
CA ALA A 248 -10.12 13.96 -8.19
C ALA A 248 -9.85 14.78 -9.47
N ALA A 249 -8.80 15.60 -9.49
CA ALA A 249 -8.21 16.26 -10.63
C ALA A 249 -7.45 15.38 -11.64
N GLN A 250 -6.95 14.18 -11.30
CA GLN A 250 -6.16 13.31 -12.21
C GLN A 250 -6.88 12.03 -12.68
N ALA A 251 -7.90 11.57 -11.95
CA ALA A 251 -8.82 10.55 -12.46
C ALA A 251 -9.83 11.27 -13.37
N GLY A 252 -9.93 10.89 -14.65
CA GLY A 252 -10.71 11.60 -15.69
C GLY A 252 -12.20 11.79 -15.38
N GLY A 253 -12.53 12.71 -14.47
CA GLY A 253 -13.88 12.97 -13.98
C GLY A 253 -14.42 11.94 -12.98
N LEU A 254 -15.72 12.04 -12.69
CA LEU A 254 -16.47 11.17 -11.78
C LEU A 254 -16.34 9.67 -12.12
N GLY A 255 -16.23 9.33 -13.41
CA GLY A 255 -16.07 7.95 -13.87
C GLY A 255 -14.78 7.31 -13.37
N GLY A 256 -13.63 7.99 -13.56
CA GLY A 256 -12.34 7.50 -13.09
C GLY A 256 -12.25 7.39 -11.57
N PHE A 257 -12.87 8.31 -10.83
CA PHE A 257 -12.97 8.20 -9.37
C PHE A 257 -13.78 6.97 -8.95
N LEU A 258 -14.92 6.71 -9.59
CA LEU A 258 -15.74 5.52 -9.30
C LEU A 258 -15.02 4.21 -9.65
N GLU A 259 -14.13 4.20 -10.64
CA GLU A 259 -13.33 3.02 -10.99
C GLU A 259 -12.24 2.70 -9.96
N THR A 260 -11.79 3.69 -9.18
CA THR A 260 -10.85 3.46 -8.06
C THR A 260 -11.47 2.75 -6.86
N ILE A 261 -12.81 2.72 -6.75
CA ILE A 261 -13.52 2.13 -5.62
C ILE A 261 -13.78 0.64 -5.89
N PRO A 262 -13.43 -0.26 -4.95
CA PRO A 262 -13.69 -1.69 -5.06
C PRO A 262 -15.16 -2.02 -5.31
N PRO A 263 -15.48 -3.10 -6.02
CA PRO A 263 -16.82 -3.34 -6.59
C PRO A 263 -17.94 -3.43 -5.56
N ILE A 264 -17.76 -4.12 -4.41
CA ILE A 264 -18.81 -4.27 -3.39
C ILE A 264 -19.03 -2.93 -2.68
N THR A 265 -17.94 -2.28 -2.26
CA THR A 265 -17.97 -0.96 -1.63
C THR A 265 -18.58 0.08 -2.55
N ARG A 266 -18.25 0.04 -3.84
CA ARG A 266 -18.81 0.93 -4.88
C ARG A 266 -20.30 0.71 -5.07
N PHE A 267 -20.75 -0.55 -5.15
CA PHE A 267 -22.17 -0.86 -5.26
C PHE A 267 -22.94 -0.36 -4.04
N PHE A 268 -22.39 -0.55 -2.84
CA PHE A 268 -23.02 -0.13 -1.60
C PHE A 268 -23.07 1.41 -1.47
N ALA A 269 -21.96 2.10 -1.72
CA ALA A 269 -21.90 3.56 -1.72
C ALA A 269 -22.80 4.18 -2.81
N GLY A 270 -22.79 3.61 -4.01
CA GLY A 270 -23.67 4.02 -5.11
C GLY A 270 -25.14 3.84 -4.77
N SER A 271 -25.53 2.73 -4.15
CA SER A 271 -26.90 2.49 -3.69
C SER A 271 -27.35 3.54 -2.66
N ILE A 272 -26.47 3.89 -1.72
CA ILE A 272 -26.74 4.93 -0.72
C ILE A 272 -26.91 6.30 -1.36
N PHE A 273 -26.02 6.66 -2.30
CA PHE A 273 -26.10 7.92 -3.02
C PHE A 273 -27.38 8.02 -3.87
N VAL A 274 -27.74 6.97 -4.61
CA VAL A 274 -28.94 6.93 -5.45
C VAL A 274 -30.21 7.08 -4.63
N LEU A 275 -30.33 6.38 -3.49
CA LEU A 275 -31.50 6.49 -2.62
C LEU A 275 -31.56 7.85 -1.90
N ALA A 276 -30.43 8.42 -1.51
CA ALA A 276 -30.36 9.78 -0.97
C ALA A 276 -30.81 10.82 -2.00
N LEU A 277 -30.37 10.67 -3.25
CA LEU A 277 -30.75 11.55 -4.36
C LEU A 277 -32.24 11.42 -4.70
N ALA A 278 -32.77 10.20 -4.75
CA ALA A 278 -34.20 9.96 -4.99
C ALA A 278 -35.07 10.62 -3.91
N HIS A 279 -34.62 10.59 -2.66
CA HIS A 279 -35.29 11.31 -1.57
C HIS A 279 -35.19 12.83 -1.73
N TYR A 280 -34.00 13.35 -2.08
CA TYR A 280 -33.78 14.78 -2.28
C TYR A 280 -34.65 15.38 -3.40
N VAL A 281 -34.84 14.64 -4.50
CA VAL A 281 -35.70 15.05 -5.62
C VAL A 281 -37.20 14.86 -5.30
N GLY A 282 -37.55 14.27 -4.16
CA GLY A 282 -38.93 14.06 -3.74
C GLY A 282 -39.60 12.83 -4.38
N LEU A 283 -38.83 11.98 -5.08
CA LEU A 283 -39.33 10.73 -5.67
C LEU A 283 -39.52 9.63 -4.62
N LEU A 284 -38.85 9.74 -3.47
CA LEU A 284 -38.83 8.70 -2.45
C LEU A 284 -39.15 9.27 -1.05
N ASN A 285 -40.18 8.69 -0.43
CA ASN A 285 -40.54 8.99 0.96
C ASN A 285 -39.72 8.08 1.92
N PRO A 286 -38.96 8.62 2.88
CA PRO A 286 -38.19 7.81 3.83
C PRO A 286 -39.04 6.81 4.61
N VAL A 287 -40.32 7.12 4.86
CA VAL A 287 -41.23 6.23 5.60
C VAL A 287 -41.54 4.95 4.81
N SER A 288 -41.48 4.96 3.47
CA SER A 288 -41.76 3.77 2.64
C SER A 288 -40.60 2.77 2.60
N ILE A 289 -39.42 3.18 3.07
CA ILE A 289 -38.18 2.36 3.04
C ILE A 289 -37.60 2.08 4.43
N ALA A 290 -38.07 2.80 5.46
CA ALA A 290 -37.70 2.57 6.85
C ALA A 290 -38.05 1.14 7.31
N LEU A 291 -37.25 0.57 8.21
CA LEU A 291 -37.54 -0.73 8.78
C LEU A 291 -38.70 -0.63 9.78
N VAL A 292 -39.87 -1.14 9.39
CA VAL A 292 -41.08 -1.18 10.24
C VAL A 292 -41.63 -2.60 10.20
N TRP A 293 -41.42 -3.36 11.27
CA TRP A 293 -41.79 -4.78 11.33
C TRP A 293 -43.27 -5.07 11.03
N PRO A 294 -44.24 -4.27 11.54
CA PRO A 294 -45.65 -4.45 11.17
C PRO A 294 -45.92 -4.39 9.66
N GLU A 295 -45.23 -3.51 8.94
CA GLU A 295 -45.37 -3.37 7.47
C GLU A 295 -44.70 -4.52 6.71
N VAL A 296 -43.57 -5.02 7.24
CA VAL A 296 -42.84 -6.15 6.66
C VAL A 296 -43.69 -7.42 6.71
N TYR A 297 -44.30 -7.72 7.86
CA TYR A 297 -45.11 -8.93 8.04
C TYR A 297 -46.55 -8.76 7.55
N GLY A 298 -47.16 -7.59 7.73
CA GLY A 298 -48.56 -7.35 7.39
C GLY A 298 -48.82 -7.08 5.91
N HIS A 299 -47.93 -6.34 5.26
CA HIS A 299 -48.09 -5.90 3.86
C HIS A 299 -47.04 -6.50 2.91
N TYR A 300 -46.26 -7.50 3.36
CA TYR A 300 -45.22 -8.18 2.58
C TYR A 300 -44.17 -7.24 1.97
N GLN A 301 -43.86 -6.14 2.66
CA GLN A 301 -42.92 -5.12 2.18
C GLN A 301 -41.46 -5.52 2.44
N VAL A 302 -41.03 -6.64 1.84
CA VAL A 302 -39.72 -7.28 2.11
C VAL A 302 -38.52 -6.44 1.66
N TRP A 303 -38.70 -5.50 0.73
CA TRP A 303 -37.64 -4.59 0.30
C TRP A 303 -37.08 -3.75 1.45
N ARG A 304 -37.89 -3.49 2.51
CA ARG A 304 -37.48 -2.75 3.71
C ARG A 304 -36.30 -3.40 4.44
N LEU A 305 -36.13 -4.71 4.29
CA LEU A 305 -35.00 -5.45 4.87
C LEU A 305 -33.66 -5.08 4.23
N LEU A 306 -33.66 -4.62 2.96
CA LEU A 306 -32.47 -4.18 2.25
C LEU A 306 -32.34 -2.65 2.28
N THR A 307 -33.45 -1.94 2.05
CA THR A 307 -33.42 -0.47 1.92
C THR A 307 -33.06 0.24 3.22
N CYS A 308 -33.26 -0.40 4.37
CA CYS A 308 -32.89 0.20 5.66
C CYS A 308 -31.38 0.31 5.88
N HIS A 309 -30.56 -0.53 5.23
CA HIS A 309 -29.09 -0.47 5.27
C HIS A 309 -28.49 0.45 4.21
N THR A 310 -29.27 0.81 3.19
CA THR A 310 -28.80 1.57 2.03
C THR A 310 -29.37 2.99 1.98
N PHE A 311 -30.01 3.48 3.04
CA PHE A 311 -30.58 4.83 3.04
C PHE A 311 -29.93 5.75 4.07
N MET A 312 -29.61 6.97 3.64
CA MET A 312 -29.20 8.08 4.50
C MET A 312 -29.52 9.39 3.79
N ALA A 313 -30.15 10.34 4.49
CA ALA A 313 -30.48 11.64 3.90
C ALA A 313 -29.24 12.56 3.81
N PHE A 314 -29.20 13.44 2.80
CA PHE A 314 -28.11 14.41 2.64
C PHE A 314 -27.99 15.29 3.89
N SER A 315 -26.81 15.24 4.50
CA SER A 315 -26.44 15.94 5.73
C SER A 315 -24.91 15.90 5.88
N MET A 316 -24.34 16.62 6.85
CA MET A 316 -22.93 16.44 7.20
C MET A 316 -22.62 15.00 7.60
N GLY A 317 -23.55 14.33 8.30
CA GLY A 317 -23.44 12.91 8.64
C GLY A 317 -23.35 12.00 7.41
N PHE A 318 -24.08 12.32 6.34
CA PHE A 318 -23.99 11.60 5.07
C PHE A 318 -22.59 11.66 4.46
N VAL A 319 -22.01 12.86 4.39
CA VAL A 319 -20.67 13.06 3.80
C VAL A 319 -19.65 12.24 4.58
N PHE A 320 -19.69 12.29 5.91
CA PHE A 320 -18.77 11.53 6.76
C PHE A 320 -18.92 10.02 6.61
N ASN A 321 -20.17 9.51 6.62
CA ASN A 321 -20.41 8.07 6.42
C ASN A 321 -19.99 7.61 5.01
N MET A 322 -20.15 8.44 3.97
CA MET A 322 -19.63 8.14 2.64
C MET A 322 -18.12 8.08 2.58
N VAL A 323 -17.43 9.06 3.18
CA VAL A 323 -15.96 9.04 3.27
C VAL A 323 -15.48 7.80 4.02
N PHE A 324 -16.12 7.44 5.13
CA PHE A 324 -15.77 6.26 5.89
C PHE A 324 -16.03 4.97 5.14
N LEU A 325 -17.16 4.88 4.46
CA LEU A 325 -17.50 3.73 3.62
C LEU A 325 -16.44 3.54 2.53
N ILE A 326 -16.16 4.58 1.76
CA ILE A 326 -15.23 4.51 0.63
C ILE A 326 -13.80 4.22 1.12
N LYS A 327 -13.33 4.94 2.15
CA LYS A 327 -11.96 4.83 2.66
C LYS A 327 -11.71 3.52 3.41
N TYR A 328 -12.50 3.24 4.45
CA TYR A 328 -12.27 2.10 5.33
C TYR A 328 -12.92 0.83 4.80
N GLY A 329 -14.06 0.93 4.12
CA GLY A 329 -14.69 -0.21 3.44
C GLY A 329 -13.90 -0.68 2.24
N GLY A 330 -13.43 0.27 1.43
CA GLY A 330 -12.53 -0.02 0.32
C GLY A 330 -11.25 -0.74 0.80
N SER A 331 -10.60 -0.20 1.84
CA SER A 331 -9.42 -0.82 2.46
C SER A 331 -9.70 -2.24 2.98
N LEU A 332 -10.84 -2.49 3.63
CA LEU A 332 -11.22 -3.85 4.05
C LEU A 332 -11.38 -4.80 2.86
N GLU A 333 -12.08 -4.37 1.81
CA GLU A 333 -12.33 -5.20 0.61
C GLU A 333 -11.02 -5.54 -0.12
N THR A 334 -10.09 -4.60 -0.23
CA THR A 334 -8.82 -4.79 -0.97
C THR A 334 -7.69 -5.39 -0.16
N GLU A 335 -7.64 -5.16 1.16
CA GLU A 335 -6.51 -5.60 2.00
C GLU A 335 -6.87 -6.82 2.83
N VAL A 336 -8.03 -6.82 3.50
CA VAL A 336 -8.42 -7.90 4.42
C VAL A 336 -9.13 -9.03 3.69
N PHE A 337 -10.02 -8.70 2.74
CA PHE A 337 -10.86 -9.67 2.04
C PHE A 337 -10.48 -9.88 0.56
N ARG A 338 -9.27 -9.45 0.16
CA ARG A 338 -8.77 -9.46 -1.23
C ARG A 338 -9.05 -10.76 -1.99
N PHE A 339 -8.79 -11.89 -1.35
CA PHE A 339 -8.85 -13.22 -1.96
C PHE A 339 -10.23 -13.88 -1.86
N ASN A 340 -11.13 -13.34 -1.02
CA ASN A 340 -12.50 -13.83 -0.86
C ASN A 340 -13.44 -12.63 -0.63
N PRO A 341 -13.77 -11.86 -1.68
CA PRO A 341 -14.67 -10.72 -1.55
C PRO A 341 -16.07 -11.11 -1.06
N ALA A 342 -16.47 -12.37 -1.25
CA ALA A 342 -17.68 -12.93 -0.65
C ALA A 342 -17.68 -12.91 0.88
N ASP A 343 -16.52 -13.02 1.54
CA ASP A 343 -16.40 -12.95 3.00
C ASP A 343 -16.68 -11.51 3.50
N TYR A 344 -16.31 -10.48 2.72
CA TYR A 344 -16.65 -9.08 2.99
C TYR A 344 -18.16 -8.83 2.87
N LEU A 345 -18.79 -9.31 1.79
CA LEU A 345 -20.24 -9.22 1.63
C LEU A 345 -20.98 -9.98 2.75
N PHE A 346 -20.47 -11.15 3.15
CA PHE A 346 -21.03 -11.94 4.24
C PHE A 346 -20.95 -11.20 5.58
N MET A 347 -19.83 -10.51 5.86
CA MET A 347 -19.69 -9.64 7.02
C MET A 347 -20.79 -8.58 7.06
N LEU A 348 -21.02 -7.88 5.95
CA LEU A 348 -22.06 -6.84 5.86
C LEU A 348 -23.47 -7.42 6.07
N ILE A 349 -23.75 -8.60 5.52
CA ILE A 349 -25.04 -9.29 5.71
C ILE A 349 -25.23 -9.68 7.18
N CYS A 350 -24.24 -10.31 7.82
CA CYS A 350 -24.32 -10.69 9.23
C CYS A 350 -24.49 -9.47 10.15
N GLY A 351 -23.76 -8.39 9.87
CA GLY A 351 -23.92 -7.10 10.53
C GLY A 351 -25.32 -6.52 10.37
N GLY A 352 -25.82 -6.53 9.13
CA GLY A 352 -27.16 -6.05 8.82
C GLY A 352 -28.24 -6.84 9.56
N VAL A 353 -28.15 -8.17 9.59
CA VAL A 353 -29.08 -9.06 10.31
C VAL A 353 -29.01 -8.80 11.82
N PHE A 354 -27.81 -8.62 12.39
CA PHE A 354 -27.66 -8.26 13.79
C PHE A 354 -28.36 -6.93 14.12
N LEU A 355 -28.15 -5.90 13.30
CA LEU A 355 -28.75 -4.57 13.49
C LEU A 355 -30.26 -4.55 13.28
N MET A 356 -30.81 -5.48 12.49
CA MET A 356 -32.25 -5.64 12.33
C MET A 356 -32.90 -6.35 13.52
N THR A 357 -32.19 -7.27 14.17
CA THR A 357 -32.78 -8.19 15.17
C THR A 357 -32.52 -7.77 16.60
N VAL A 358 -31.30 -7.37 16.94
CA VAL A 358 -30.89 -7.10 18.33
C VAL A 358 -31.43 -5.78 18.88
N PRO A 359 -31.36 -4.64 18.18
CA PRO A 359 -31.88 -3.37 18.72
C PRO A 359 -33.38 -3.40 19.09
N PRO A 360 -34.28 -4.00 18.28
CA PRO A 360 -35.68 -4.17 18.68
C PRO A 360 -35.87 -5.03 19.94
N LEU A 361 -35.06 -6.08 20.14
CA LEU A 361 -35.15 -6.95 21.33
C LEU A 361 -34.80 -6.22 22.63
N VAL A 362 -33.97 -5.17 22.54
CA VAL A 362 -33.57 -4.32 23.68
C VAL A 362 -34.49 -3.09 23.81
N GLY A 363 -35.60 -3.04 23.06
CA GLY A 363 -36.56 -1.92 23.11
C GLY A 363 -36.06 -0.64 22.45
N LYS A 364 -35.05 -0.72 21.57
CA LYS A 364 -34.46 0.40 20.84
C LYS A 364 -34.43 0.12 19.33
N PRO A 365 -35.60 -0.01 18.68
CA PRO A 365 -35.65 -0.33 17.25
C PRO A 365 -34.96 0.74 16.40
N LEU A 366 -34.14 0.31 15.44
CA LEU A 366 -33.49 1.17 14.48
C LEU A 366 -34.25 1.13 13.16
N TYR A 367 -34.76 2.28 12.73
CA TYR A 367 -35.48 2.40 11.44
C TYR A 367 -34.54 2.41 10.24
N PHE A 368 -33.32 2.92 10.43
CA PHE A 368 -32.25 2.93 9.45
C PHE A 368 -30.96 2.43 10.11
N THR A 369 -30.26 1.55 9.42
CA THR A 369 -29.10 0.81 9.96
C THR A 369 -27.80 1.17 9.22
N THR A 370 -27.85 2.02 8.19
CA THR A 370 -26.71 2.45 7.37
C THR A 370 -25.54 2.98 8.22
N GLY A 371 -25.77 3.95 9.11
CA GLY A 371 -24.72 4.52 9.96
C GLY A 371 -24.08 3.49 10.90
N PRO A 372 -24.87 2.74 11.69
CA PRO A 372 -24.36 1.64 12.52
C PRO A 372 -23.61 0.57 11.73
N LEU A 373 -24.03 0.26 10.49
CA LEU A 373 -23.36 -0.70 9.63
C LEU A 373 -22.00 -0.18 9.12
N VAL A 374 -21.92 1.11 8.76
CA VAL A 374 -20.64 1.77 8.43
C VAL A 374 -19.73 1.77 9.65
N LEU A 375 -20.24 2.03 10.85
CA LEU A 375 -19.43 2.03 12.07
C LEU A 375 -18.97 0.62 12.47
N MET A 376 -19.80 -0.42 12.26
CA MET A 376 -19.38 -1.82 12.39
C MET A 376 -18.17 -2.10 11.49
N MET A 377 -18.25 -1.68 10.23
CA MET A 377 -17.18 -1.87 9.26
C MET A 377 -15.90 -1.13 9.70
N VAL A 378 -16.02 0.14 10.13
CA VAL A 378 -14.90 0.91 10.69
C VAL A 378 -14.29 0.22 11.91
N TYR A 379 -15.11 -0.37 12.77
CA TYR A 379 -14.64 -1.14 13.92
C TYR A 379 -13.86 -2.39 13.48
N VAL A 380 -14.34 -3.16 12.51
CA VAL A 380 -13.61 -4.31 12.00
C VAL A 380 -12.28 -3.88 11.37
N TRP A 381 -12.27 -2.76 10.65
CA TRP A 381 -11.04 -2.18 10.10
C TRP A 381 -10.06 -1.78 11.21
N SER A 382 -10.50 -1.07 12.26
CA SER A 382 -9.61 -0.64 13.34
C SER A 382 -8.98 -1.79 14.11
N ARG A 383 -9.64 -2.95 14.17
CA ARG A 383 -9.08 -4.17 14.78
C ARG A 383 -8.04 -4.86 13.90
N ASN A 384 -8.19 -4.80 12.58
CA ASN A 384 -7.21 -5.38 11.65
C ASN A 384 -5.97 -4.50 11.49
N PHE A 385 -6.09 -3.19 11.73
CA PHE A 385 -5.00 -2.23 11.61
C PHE A 385 -4.92 -1.35 12.86
N PRO A 386 -4.48 -1.82 14.05
CA PRO A 386 -4.58 -1.06 15.31
C PRO A 386 -3.57 0.09 15.45
N ASP A 387 -2.41 -0.02 14.81
CA ASP A 387 -1.28 0.90 14.99
C ASP A 387 -1.22 2.02 13.93
N VAL A 388 -2.19 2.06 13.01
CA VAL A 388 -2.19 3.03 11.91
C VAL A 388 -2.65 4.40 12.44
N PRO A 389 -1.83 5.46 12.32
CA PRO A 389 -2.26 6.80 12.70
C PRO A 389 -3.30 7.31 11.69
N VAL A 390 -4.45 7.75 12.21
CA VAL A 390 -5.57 8.28 11.43
C VAL A 390 -5.77 9.75 11.78
N ASN A 391 -5.75 10.59 10.76
CA ASN A 391 -6.10 12.00 10.89
C ASN A 391 -7.63 12.19 10.85
N ILE A 392 -8.20 12.78 11.90
CA ILE A 392 -9.62 13.16 11.95
C ILE A 392 -9.75 14.60 11.41
N TYR A 393 -10.17 14.71 10.15
CA TYR A 393 -10.51 15.98 9.49
C TYR A 393 -9.43 17.09 9.53
N GLY A 394 -8.16 16.72 9.65
CA GLY A 394 -7.05 17.68 9.73
C GLY A 394 -6.85 18.29 11.12
N LEU A 395 -7.63 17.91 12.12
CA LEU A 395 -7.61 18.52 13.45
C LEU A 395 -6.57 17.85 14.37
N PHE A 396 -6.63 16.54 14.48
CA PHE A 396 -5.73 15.76 15.34
C PHE A 396 -5.59 14.33 14.81
N THR A 397 -4.46 13.70 15.17
CA THR A 397 -4.15 12.31 14.81
C THR A 397 -4.42 11.39 15.99
N ILE A 398 -5.13 10.30 15.74
CA ILE A 398 -5.36 9.24 16.73
C ILE A 398 -4.92 7.90 16.16
N GLN A 399 -4.60 6.93 17.01
CA GLN A 399 -4.45 5.55 16.55
C GLN A 399 -5.80 5.02 16.09
N SER A 400 -5.81 4.33 14.95
CA SER A 400 -6.96 3.68 14.35
C SER A 400 -7.75 2.81 15.33
N PHE A 401 -7.09 2.17 16.30
CA PHE A 401 -7.75 1.42 17.38
C PHE A 401 -8.86 2.21 18.09
N TYR A 402 -8.64 3.51 18.34
CA TYR A 402 -9.57 4.39 19.04
C TYR A 402 -10.62 5.02 18.12
N LEU A 403 -10.51 4.83 16.80
CA LEU A 403 -11.33 5.51 15.80
C LEU A 403 -12.85 5.31 15.98
N PRO A 404 -13.38 4.09 16.24
CA PRO A 404 -14.81 3.91 16.44
C PRO A 404 -15.33 4.66 17.68
N PHE A 405 -14.53 4.72 18.75
CA PHE A 405 -14.89 5.40 19.99
C PHE A 405 -14.81 6.91 19.85
N ALA A 406 -13.86 7.41 19.06
CA ALA A 406 -13.78 8.82 18.72
C ALA A 406 -15.05 9.28 17.96
N PHE A 407 -15.65 8.42 17.12
CA PHE A 407 -16.92 8.73 16.46
C PHE A 407 -18.10 8.76 17.43
N VAL A 408 -18.21 7.81 18.35
CA VAL A 408 -19.22 7.87 19.42
C VAL A 408 -19.09 9.17 20.21
N ALA A 409 -17.87 9.55 20.59
CA ALA A 409 -17.61 10.79 21.30
C ALA A 409 -18.02 12.03 20.48
N MET A 410 -17.71 12.07 19.18
CA MET A 410 -18.17 13.12 18.28
C MET A 410 -19.70 13.18 18.19
N THR A 411 -20.38 12.03 18.04
CA THR A 411 -21.85 11.98 18.01
C THR A 411 -22.45 12.61 19.27
N ILE A 412 -21.88 12.33 20.45
CA ILE A 412 -22.30 12.93 21.72
C ILE A 412 -22.07 14.45 21.73
N VAL A 413 -20.88 14.90 21.28
CA VAL A 413 -20.53 16.33 21.23
C VAL A 413 -21.46 17.11 20.29
N PHE A 414 -21.88 16.52 19.18
CA PHE A 414 -22.84 17.11 18.25
C PHE A 414 -24.31 16.98 18.69
N GLY A 415 -24.57 16.49 19.91
CA GLY A 415 -25.92 16.35 20.47
C GLY A 415 -26.72 15.17 19.90
N GLY A 416 -26.06 14.23 19.22
CA GLY A 416 -26.64 13.00 18.72
C GLY A 416 -26.75 11.91 19.78
N SER A 417 -27.63 10.92 19.54
CA SER A 417 -27.73 9.73 20.39
C SER A 417 -26.63 8.73 20.04
N PRO A 418 -25.80 8.27 20.99
CA PRO A 418 -24.74 7.29 20.73
C PRO A 418 -25.27 5.86 20.56
N ILE A 419 -26.55 5.60 20.86
CA ILE A 419 -27.14 4.26 20.87
C ILE A 419 -26.93 3.50 19.53
N PRO A 420 -27.22 4.09 18.35
CA PRO A 420 -27.00 3.41 17.07
C PRO A 420 -25.52 3.06 16.86
N ASP A 421 -24.62 3.97 17.24
CA ASP A 421 -23.18 3.78 17.10
C ASP A 421 -22.67 2.63 17.98
N LEU A 422 -23.17 2.54 19.22
CA LEU A 422 -22.86 1.44 20.12
C LEU A 422 -23.33 0.08 19.57
N PHE A 423 -24.50 0.02 18.93
CA PHE A 423 -24.95 -1.19 18.25
C PHE A 423 -24.05 -1.55 17.06
N GLY A 424 -23.54 -0.58 16.31
CA GLY A 424 -22.54 -0.80 15.26
C GLY A 424 -21.25 -1.40 15.80
N ILE A 425 -20.72 -0.84 16.88
CA ILE A 425 -19.53 -1.36 17.58
C ILE A 425 -19.77 -2.78 18.11
N ALA A 426 -20.94 -3.03 18.72
CA ALA A 426 -21.31 -4.36 19.22
C ALA A 426 -21.39 -5.38 18.09
N ALA A 427 -22.01 -5.04 16.96
CA ALA A 427 -22.05 -5.89 15.77
C ALA A 427 -20.65 -6.23 15.27
N GLY A 428 -19.75 -5.24 15.23
CA GLY A 428 -18.37 -5.41 14.76
C GLY A 428 -17.55 -6.26 15.72
N HIS A 429 -17.74 -6.06 17.03
CA HIS A 429 -17.11 -6.86 18.06
C HIS A 429 -17.55 -8.32 18.01
N ILE A 430 -18.84 -8.59 17.82
CA ILE A 430 -19.39 -9.94 17.71
C ILE A 430 -18.84 -10.64 16.46
N TRP A 431 -18.82 -9.95 15.32
CA TRP A 431 -18.18 -10.49 14.11
C TRP A 431 -16.72 -10.85 14.37
N TYR A 432 -15.93 -9.88 14.85
CA TYR A 432 -14.52 -10.08 15.16
C TYR A 432 -14.29 -11.20 16.18
N PHE A 433 -15.17 -11.33 17.18
CA PHE A 433 -15.11 -12.39 18.18
C PHE A 433 -15.25 -13.77 17.52
N PHE A 434 -16.26 -13.98 16.69
CA PHE A 434 -16.51 -15.29 16.08
C PHE A 434 -15.57 -15.63 14.93
N THR A 435 -15.03 -14.65 14.23
CA THR A 435 -14.11 -14.89 13.11
C THR A 435 -12.65 -14.94 13.52
N ASP A 436 -12.25 -14.27 14.60
CA ASP A 436 -10.84 -14.16 15.00
C ASP A 436 -10.56 -14.66 16.43
N LEU A 437 -11.31 -14.22 17.46
CA LEU A 437 -11.01 -14.65 18.84
C LEU A 437 -11.38 -16.10 19.13
N TYR A 438 -12.60 -16.52 18.77
CA TYR A 438 -13.14 -17.83 19.10
C TYR A 438 -12.39 -18.98 18.41
N PRO A 439 -12.00 -18.87 17.12
CA PRO A 439 -11.15 -19.88 16.49
C PRO A 439 -9.79 -20.04 17.17
N ARG A 440 -9.19 -18.95 17.67
CA ARG A 440 -7.91 -19.00 18.39
C ARG A 440 -8.00 -19.70 19.74
N SER A 441 -9.14 -19.61 20.42
CA SER A 441 -9.33 -20.25 21.73
C SER A 441 -9.87 -21.68 21.64
N SER A 442 -10.74 -21.97 20.66
CA SER A 442 -11.47 -23.26 20.58
C SER A 442 -11.04 -24.14 19.39
N GLY A 443 -10.26 -23.63 18.45
CA GLY A 443 -9.82 -24.35 17.25
C GLY A 443 -10.93 -24.63 16.21
N ARG A 444 -12.15 -24.11 16.41
CA ARG A 444 -13.31 -24.34 15.52
C ARG A 444 -13.79 -23.04 14.89
N ASN A 445 -13.93 -23.03 13.56
CA ASN A 445 -14.53 -21.95 12.80
C ASN A 445 -16.05 -22.14 12.71
N LEU A 446 -16.80 -21.39 13.53
CA LEU A 446 -18.27 -21.45 13.57
C LEU A 446 -18.95 -20.72 12.41
N LEU A 447 -18.36 -19.60 11.96
CA LEU A 447 -18.85 -18.82 10.82
C LEU A 447 -18.04 -19.21 9.58
N LYS A 448 -18.73 -19.78 8.59
CA LYS A 448 -18.20 -19.98 7.23
C LYS A 448 -19.17 -19.36 6.23
N THR A 449 -18.61 -18.66 5.25
CA THR A 449 -19.37 -18.05 4.17
C THR A 449 -20.13 -19.14 3.38
N PRO A 450 -21.44 -18.97 3.12
CA PRO A 450 -22.20 -19.93 2.35
C PRO A 450 -21.65 -20.07 0.93
N LYS A 451 -21.57 -21.31 0.42
CA LYS A 451 -21.08 -21.60 -0.95
C LYS A 451 -21.88 -20.87 -2.03
N LEU A 452 -23.17 -20.66 -1.80
CA LEU A 452 -24.04 -19.88 -2.69
C LEU A 452 -23.54 -18.44 -2.88
N LEU A 453 -23.11 -17.80 -1.79
CA LEU A 453 -22.63 -16.43 -1.82
C LEU A 453 -21.27 -16.34 -2.53
N THR A 454 -20.37 -17.30 -2.27
CA THR A 454 -19.08 -17.38 -2.97
C THR A 454 -19.25 -17.58 -4.47
N SER A 455 -20.17 -18.45 -4.89
CA SER A 455 -20.47 -18.65 -6.31
C SER A 455 -21.12 -17.43 -6.96
N TRP A 456 -22.02 -16.75 -6.24
CA TRP A 456 -22.68 -15.55 -6.74
C TRP A 456 -21.70 -14.39 -6.98
N VAL A 457 -20.83 -14.11 -6.00
CA VAL A 457 -19.80 -13.05 -6.12
C VAL A 457 -18.77 -13.40 -7.20
N SER A 458 -18.37 -14.67 -7.30
CA SER A 458 -17.46 -15.12 -8.37
C SER A 458 -18.06 -14.95 -9.76
N ASN A 459 -19.37 -15.23 -9.93
CA ASN A 459 -20.07 -15.03 -11.21
C ASN A 459 -20.19 -13.55 -11.62
N MET A 460 -20.04 -12.60 -10.68
CA MET A 460 -19.99 -11.17 -10.98
C MET A 460 -18.62 -10.69 -11.48
N GLY A 461 -17.64 -11.60 -11.61
CA GLY A 461 -16.26 -11.25 -11.94
C GLY A 461 -15.53 -10.51 -10.81
N VAL A 462 -16.05 -10.60 -9.59
CA VAL A 462 -15.48 -9.97 -8.40
C VAL A 462 -14.62 -10.99 -7.65
N GLY A 463 -13.30 -10.94 -7.86
CA GLY A 463 -12.29 -11.78 -7.20
C GLY A 463 -11.75 -12.92 -8.08
N PRO A 464 -10.49 -13.37 -7.86
CA PRO A 464 -9.92 -14.48 -8.62
C PRO A 464 -10.58 -15.82 -8.25
N PRO A 465 -10.67 -16.78 -9.19
CA PRO A 465 -11.14 -18.13 -8.89
C PRO A 465 -10.21 -18.78 -7.85
N PRO A 466 -10.74 -19.47 -6.83
CA PRO A 466 -9.92 -19.99 -5.76
C PRO A 466 -9.05 -21.15 -6.24
N THR A 467 -7.72 -21.03 -6.14
CA THR A 467 -6.82 -22.18 -6.11
C THR A 467 -6.84 -22.79 -4.71
N VAL A 468 -6.93 -24.12 -4.65
CA VAL A 468 -7.17 -24.91 -3.44
C VAL A 468 -6.05 -24.78 -2.39
N GLU A 469 -4.86 -24.34 -2.79
CA GLU A 469 -3.66 -24.27 -1.92
C GLU A 469 -3.62 -23.01 -1.03
N GLU A 470 -4.29 -21.91 -1.40
CA GLU A 470 -4.25 -20.67 -0.62
C GLU A 470 -5.23 -20.66 0.57
N GLN A 471 -6.21 -21.57 0.61
CA GLN A 471 -7.08 -21.74 1.78
C GLN A 471 -6.34 -22.25 3.03
N GLN A 472 -5.17 -22.85 2.85
CA GLN A 472 -4.40 -23.48 3.92
C GLN A 472 -3.50 -22.49 4.69
N GLN A 473 -3.26 -21.28 4.15
CA GLN A 473 -2.51 -20.21 4.83
C GLN A 473 -3.35 -19.34 5.78
N ARG A 474 -4.63 -19.67 6.00
CA ARG A 474 -5.54 -18.97 6.94
C ARG A 474 -5.12 -19.03 8.43
N GLY A 475 -3.95 -19.57 8.78
CA GLY A 475 -3.53 -19.83 10.16
C GLY A 475 -2.34 -19.01 10.70
N VAL A 476 -1.60 -18.25 9.90
CA VAL A 476 -0.28 -17.76 10.33
C VAL A 476 -0.07 -16.28 10.00
N PHE A 477 -0.69 -15.41 10.81
CA PHE A 477 -0.24 -14.09 11.26
C PHE A 477 -1.48 -13.23 11.56
N ARG A 478 -1.69 -12.86 12.82
CA ARG A 478 -2.32 -11.58 13.21
C ARG A 478 -2.23 -11.36 14.73
N GLY A 479 -1.27 -10.53 15.14
CA GLY A 479 -1.27 -9.82 16.43
C GLY A 479 -0.78 -10.61 17.65
N ARG A 480 0.37 -10.16 18.19
CA ARG A 480 0.75 -10.40 19.60
C ARG A 480 -0.37 -9.90 20.51
N GLY A 481 -1.21 -10.81 20.99
CA GLY A 481 -1.85 -10.65 22.28
C GLY A 481 -0.85 -11.12 23.34
N GLN A 482 -0.09 -10.20 23.92
CA GLN A 482 0.66 -10.47 25.14
C GLN A 482 -0.36 -10.95 26.19
N ARG A 483 -0.33 -12.25 26.54
CA ARG A 483 -0.92 -12.71 27.80
C ARG A 483 -0.02 -12.19 28.91
N LEU A 484 -0.42 -11.07 29.51
CA LEU A 484 -0.02 -10.72 30.87
C LEU A 484 -0.60 -11.77 31.82
N GLY A 485 0.29 -12.49 32.50
CA GLY A 485 -0.01 -13.26 33.72
C GLY A 485 -0.65 -14.63 33.52
N THR A 486 0.10 -15.67 33.87
CA THR A 486 -0.19 -16.56 35.01
C THR A 486 0.97 -17.54 35.16
N GLN A 487 1.70 -17.37 36.27
CA GLN A 487 2.61 -18.27 37.00
C GLN A 487 3.58 -19.17 36.22
#